data_AF-A0A0T1WA82-F1
#
_entry.id   AF-A0A0T1WA82-F1
#
_cell.length_a   1.000
_cell.length_b   1.000
_cell.length_c   1.000
_cell.angle_alpha   90.00
_cell.angle_beta   90.00
_cell.angle_gamma   90.00
#
_symmetry.space_group_name_H-M   'P 1'
#
loop_
_entity.id
_entity.type
_entity.pdbx_description
1 polymer ?
#
loop_
_entity_poly.entity_id
_entity_poly.type
_entity_poly.pdbx_seq_one_letter_code
_entity_poly.pdbx_strand_id
1 'polypeptide(L)'
;MGEVGMNAAEVRALAQRVRDGADALDDIGWPADTAEDLAGSAIAATVATTGLEDRVADVAAAMRAWAEATSSATAGLQHADERHAGRLQAPR
;
A
#
# COMPACT_ATOMS: atom_id res chain seq x y z
N MET A 1 22.94 6.92 13.87
CA MET A 1 21.77 6.50 13.09
C MET A 1 21.07 7.80 12.69
N GLY A 2 21.25 8.26 11.46
CA GLY A 2 20.70 9.55 11.02
C GLY A 2 19.21 9.38 10.72
N GLU A 3 18.37 10.25 11.27
CA GLU A 3 16.99 10.36 10.83
C GLU A 3 17.00 10.78 9.36
N VAL A 4 16.56 9.89 8.48
CA VAL A 4 16.27 10.27 7.09
C VAL A 4 14.94 10.98 7.11
N GLY A 5 14.97 12.30 7.29
CA GLY A 5 13.79 13.14 7.18
C GLY A 5 13.33 13.16 5.72
N MET A 6 12.27 12.43 5.40
CA MET A 6 11.61 12.54 4.10
C MET A 6 10.72 13.78 4.09
N ASN A 7 10.77 14.56 3.02
CA ASN A 7 9.85 15.66 2.79
C ASN A 7 8.48 15.17 2.28
N ALA A 8 7.48 16.04 2.32
CA ALA A 8 6.11 15.71 1.93
C ALA A 8 5.99 15.15 0.49
N ALA A 9 6.81 15.62 -0.45
CA ALA A 9 6.81 15.12 -1.83
C ALA A 9 7.38 13.70 -1.91
N GLU A 10 8.44 13.41 -1.16
CA GLU A 10 9.04 12.07 -1.07
C GLU A 10 8.08 11.06 -0.43
N VAL A 11 7.41 11.46 0.65
CA VAL A 11 6.39 10.63 1.31
C VAL A 11 5.23 10.33 0.36
N ARG A 12 4.77 11.32 -0.41
CA ARG A 12 3.71 11.14 -1.42
C ARG A 12 4.15 10.21 -2.55
N ALA A 13 5.38 10.35 -3.03
CA ALA A 13 5.93 9.48 -4.08
C ALA A 13 6.05 8.03 -3.59
N LEU A 14 6.44 7.83 -2.33
CA LEU A 14 6.47 6.50 -1.71
C LEU A 14 5.07 5.90 -1.57
N ALA A 15 4.10 6.69 -1.09
CA ALA A 15 2.70 6.26 -0.99
C ALA A 15 2.15 5.82 -2.36
N GLN A 16 2.44 6.59 -3.42
CA GLN A 16 2.04 6.22 -4.77
C GLN A 16 2.69 4.92 -5.22
N ARG A 17 4.00 4.75 -5.00
CA ARG A 17 4.70 3.51 -5.36
C ARG A 17 4.17 2.29 -4.61
N VAL A 18 3.76 2.44 -3.36
CA VAL A 18 3.14 1.35 -2.59
C VAL A 18 1.75 1.01 -3.15
N ARG A 19 0.96 2.01 -3.57
CA ARG A 19 -0.32 1.77 -4.24
C ARG A 19 -0.12 1.04 -5.58
N ASP A 20 0.81 1.52 -6.41
CA ASP A 20 1.11 0.88 -7.70
C ASP A 20 1.57 -0.57 -7.51
N GLY A 21 2.33 -0.85 -6.44
CA GLY A 21 2.73 -2.21 -6.08
C GLY A 21 1.56 -3.09 -5.64
N ALA A 22 0.55 -2.53 -4.96
CA ALA A 22 -0.66 -3.25 -4.60
C ALA A 22 -1.50 -3.60 -5.84
N ASP A 23 -1.60 -2.67 -6.78
CA ASP A 23 -2.32 -2.90 -8.05
C ASP A 23 -1.59 -3.96 -8.90
N ALA A 24 -0.26 -3.93 -8.93
CA ALA A 24 0.52 -4.96 -9.59
C ALA A 24 0.34 -6.36 -8.96
N LEU A 25 0.07 -6.47 -7.65
CA LEU A 25 -0.20 -7.75 -6.99
C LEU A 25 -1.53 -8.38 -7.45
N ASP A 26 -2.52 -7.55 -7.79
CA ASP A 26 -3.80 -8.01 -8.33
C ASP A 26 -3.66 -8.46 -9.81
N ASP A 27 -2.76 -7.81 -10.56
CA ASP A 27 -2.50 -8.11 -11.97
C ASP A 27 -1.68 -9.40 -12.20
N ILE A 28 -1.06 -9.97 -11.16
CA ILE A 28 -0.19 -11.16 -11.27
C ILE A 28 -0.96 -12.39 -11.79
N GLY A 29 -2.29 -12.41 -11.67
CA GLY A 29 -3.11 -13.53 -12.14
C GLY A 29 -2.71 -14.82 -11.45
N TRP A 30 -2.90 -14.85 -10.13
CA TRP A 30 -2.48 -15.97 -9.28
C TRP A 30 -3.03 -17.30 -9.81
N PRO A 31 -2.23 -18.39 -9.77
CA PRO A 31 -2.72 -19.69 -10.17
C PRO A 31 -3.91 -20.06 -9.28
N ALA A 32 -5.10 -20.13 -9.89
CA ALA A 32 -6.32 -20.56 -9.23
C ALA A 32 -6.46 -22.10 -9.27
N ASP A 33 -5.36 -22.83 -9.50
CA ASP A 33 -5.35 -24.29 -9.56
C ASP A 33 -6.03 -24.82 -8.29
N THR A 34 -7.17 -25.46 -8.48
CA THR A 34 -7.92 -26.02 -7.38
C THR A 34 -7.25 -27.33 -6.95
N ALA A 35 -7.50 -27.75 -5.70
CA ALA A 35 -7.03 -29.06 -5.26
C ALA A 35 -7.55 -30.23 -6.14
N GLU A 36 -8.67 -30.00 -6.85
CA GLU A 36 -9.25 -30.92 -7.83
C GLU A 36 -8.45 -30.96 -9.13
N ASP A 37 -7.92 -29.83 -9.60
CA ASP A 37 -7.01 -29.77 -10.77
C ASP A 37 -5.69 -30.50 -10.51
N LEU A 38 -5.31 -30.63 -9.24
CA LEU A 38 -4.09 -31.30 -8.79
C LEU A 38 -4.37 -32.72 -8.23
N ALA A 39 -5.55 -33.28 -8.43
CA ALA A 39 -5.94 -34.57 -7.86
C ALA A 39 -4.92 -35.68 -8.17
N GLY A 40 -4.42 -36.34 -7.11
CA GLY A 40 -3.39 -37.39 -7.21
C GLY A 40 -1.94 -36.88 -7.11
N SER A 41 -1.73 -35.56 -7.07
CA SER A 41 -0.43 -34.96 -6.77
C SER A 41 -0.19 -34.87 -5.26
N ALA A 42 1.05 -35.10 -4.83
CA ALA A 42 1.47 -34.92 -3.43
C ALA A 42 1.28 -33.47 -2.93
N ILE A 43 1.18 -32.52 -3.85
CA ILE A 43 1.09 -31.08 -3.57
C ILE A 43 -0.37 -30.59 -3.47
N ALA A 44 -1.35 -31.42 -3.86
CA ALA A 44 -2.77 -31.03 -3.86
C ALA A 44 -3.28 -30.64 -2.46
N ALA A 45 -2.84 -31.34 -1.42
CA ALA A 45 -3.17 -31.03 -0.03
C ALA A 45 -2.55 -29.69 0.44
N THR A 46 -1.37 -29.35 -0.08
CA THR A 46 -0.73 -28.05 0.19
C THR A 46 -1.51 -26.93 -0.49
N VAL A 47 -1.90 -27.08 -1.75
CA VAL A 47 -2.70 -26.06 -2.46
C VAL A 47 -4.09 -25.89 -1.82
N ALA A 48 -4.75 -26.98 -1.41
CA ALA A 48 -6.02 -26.94 -0.68
C ALA A 48 -5.98 -26.13 0.64
N THR A 49 -4.80 -26.00 1.25
CA THR A 49 -4.63 -25.31 2.54
C THR A 49 -4.01 -23.92 2.40
N THR A 50 -3.48 -23.60 1.22
CA THR A 50 -2.78 -22.35 0.98
C THR A 50 -3.70 -21.42 0.22
N GLY A 51 -4.59 -20.73 0.92
CA GLY A 51 -5.35 -19.58 0.42
C GLY A 51 -4.42 -18.40 0.13
N LEU A 52 -3.45 -18.60 -0.79
CA LEU A 52 -2.41 -17.64 -1.12
C LEU A 52 -3.02 -16.41 -1.78
N GLU A 53 -4.04 -16.60 -2.63
CA GLU A 53 -4.82 -15.52 -3.24
C GLU A 53 -5.42 -14.61 -2.18
N ASP A 54 -6.16 -15.17 -1.22
CA ASP A 54 -6.77 -14.40 -0.11
C ASP A 54 -5.72 -13.62 0.68
N ARG A 55 -4.58 -14.25 0.99
CA ARG A 55 -3.49 -13.58 1.74
C ARG A 55 -2.85 -12.46 0.94
N VAL A 56 -2.67 -12.63 -0.37
CA VAL A 56 -2.13 -11.58 -1.23
C VAL A 56 -3.12 -10.44 -1.36
N ALA A 57 -4.41 -10.73 -1.49
CA ALA A 57 -5.47 -9.73 -1.50
C ALA A 57 -5.48 -8.92 -0.20
N ASP A 58 -5.32 -9.57 0.97
CA ASP A 58 -5.20 -8.90 2.27
C ASP A 58 -3.98 -7.96 2.33
N VAL A 59 -2.83 -8.41 1.81
CA VAL A 59 -1.61 -7.59 1.75
C VAL A 59 -1.80 -6.39 0.82
N ALA A 60 -2.36 -6.59 -0.36
CA ALA A 60 -2.65 -5.52 -1.31
C ALA A 60 -3.64 -4.50 -0.71
N ALA A 61 -4.67 -4.96 0.01
CA ALA A 61 -5.60 -4.09 0.73
C ALA A 61 -4.90 -3.26 1.81
N ALA A 62 -4.02 -3.88 2.61
CA ALA A 62 -3.25 -3.17 3.63
C ALA A 62 -2.31 -2.11 3.03
N MET A 63 -1.66 -2.43 1.91
CA MET A 63 -0.81 -1.49 1.17
C MET A 63 -1.59 -0.27 0.68
N ARG A 64 -2.78 -0.47 0.13
CA ARG A 64 -3.66 0.63 -0.32
C ARG A 64 -4.13 1.51 0.84
N ALA A 65 -4.57 0.89 1.93
CA ALA A 65 -5.00 1.59 3.13
C ALA A 65 -3.88 2.46 3.71
N TRP A 66 -2.66 1.91 3.78
CA TRP A 66 -1.49 2.66 4.21
C TRP A 66 -1.20 3.84 3.29
N ALA A 67 -1.14 3.62 1.96
CA ALA A 67 -0.85 4.67 0.99
C ALA A 67 -1.88 5.82 1.06
N GLU A 68 -3.16 5.49 1.28
CA GLU A 68 -4.21 6.48 1.46
C GLU A 68 -4.07 7.27 2.76
N ALA A 69 -3.85 6.59 3.89
CA ALA A 69 -3.64 7.24 5.18
C ALA A 69 -2.43 8.18 5.14
N THR A 70 -1.32 7.74 4.53
CA THR A 70 -0.11 8.54 4.35
C THR A 70 -0.37 9.77 3.47
N SER A 71 -1.09 9.60 2.36
CA SER A 71 -1.44 10.72 1.47
C SER A 71 -2.32 11.76 2.18
N SER A 72 -3.31 11.31 2.96
CA SER A 72 -4.19 12.17 3.76
C SER A 72 -3.42 12.94 4.84
N ALA A 73 -2.56 12.26 5.58
CA ALA A 73 -1.71 12.89 6.61
C ALA A 73 -0.79 13.95 6.00
N THR A 74 -0.19 13.65 4.85
CA THR A 74 0.71 14.59 4.14
C THR A 74 -0.05 15.83 3.65
N ALA A 75 -1.27 15.65 3.13
CA ALA A 75 -2.12 16.77 2.72
C ALA A 75 -2.56 17.63 3.92
N GLY A 76 -2.91 17.01 5.04
CA GLY A 76 -3.26 17.72 6.28
C GLY A 76 -2.10 18.55 6.83
N LEU A 77 -0.88 18.00 6.81
CA LEU A 77 0.34 18.72 7.19
C LEU A 77 0.62 19.92 6.27
N GLN A 78 0.51 19.73 4.95
CA GLN A 78 0.71 20.81 3.98
C GLN A 78 -0.31 21.95 4.20
N HIS A 79 -1.57 21.61 4.42
CA HIS A 79 -2.61 22.60 4.68
C HIS A 79 -2.38 23.36 6.00
N ALA A 80 -1.89 22.67 7.04
CA ALA A 80 -1.55 23.29 8.32
C ALA A 80 -0.37 24.29 8.17
N ASP A 81 0.63 23.93 7.35
CA ASP A 81 1.80 24.76 7.07
C ASP A 81 1.44 26.02 6.27
N GLU A 82 0.64 25.88 5.20
CA GLU A 82 0.11 27.01 4.42
C GLU A 82 -0.67 27.99 5.31
N ARG A 83 -1.49 27.45 6.22
CA ARG A 83 -2.26 28.26 7.17
C ARG A 83 -1.36 28.98 8.18
N HIS A 84 -0.27 28.36 8.61
CA HIS A 84 0.71 29.00 9.50
C HIS A 84 1.51 30.09 8.78
N ALA A 85 1.98 29.82 7.56
CA ALA A 85 2.69 30.79 6.74
C ALA A 85 1.83 32.05 6.46
N GLY A 86 0.55 31.87 6.13
CA GLY A 86 -0.39 32.98 5.91
C GLY A 86 -0.61 33.85 7.16
N ARG A 87 -0.52 33.29 8.37
CA ARG A 87 -0.64 34.06 9.62
C ARG A 87 0.60 34.91 9.93
N LEU A 88 1.78 34.50 9.47
CA LEU A 88 3.03 35.23 9.67
C LEU A 88 3.22 36.37 8.67
N GLN A 89 2.55 36.30 7.52
CA GLN A 89 2.62 37.31 6.45
C GLN A 89 1.49 38.36 6.51
N ALA A 90 0.49 38.18 7.39
CA ALA A 90 -0.57 39.17 7.57
C ALA A 90 -0.01 40.43 8.28
N PRO A 91 -0.15 41.64 7.70
CA PRO A 91 0.22 42.87 8.40
C PRO A 91 -0.67 43.05 9.63
N ARG A 92 -0.05 43.45 10.75
CA ARG A 92 -0.73 43.82 12.00
C ARG A 92 -1.65 45.02 11.82
#